data_AF-A0A7M4A1P1-F1
#
_entry.id   AF-A0A7M4A1P1-F1
#
_cell.length_a   1.000
_cell.length_b   1.000
_cell.length_c   1.000
_cell.angle_alpha   90.00
_cell.angle_beta   90.00
_cell.angle_gamma   90.00
#
_symmetry.space_group_name_H-M   'P 1'
#
loop_
_entity.id
_entity.type
_entity.pdbx_description
1 polymer ?
#
loop_
_entity_poly.entity_id
_entity_poly.type
_entity_poly.pdbx_seq_one_letter_code
_entity_poly.pdbx_strand_id
1 'polypeptide(L)'
;MAQAGGFTATKFAEARAILSRMRSEVDAVGADPDKVTNWLSFPACLCATGTRGFFVEAVKRKMFNVLSTTCGTLDHDIARAYKHYYHGSFELDDVELGHHELMRLGNV
;
A
#
# COMPACT_ATOMS: atom_id res chain seq x y z
N MET A 1 14.03 18.84 -6.60
CA MET A 1 14.38 17.60 -5.86
C MET A 1 15.27 16.67 -6.67
N ALA A 2 14.93 16.32 -7.92
CA ALA A 2 15.71 15.38 -8.75
C ALA A 2 17.20 15.73 -8.92
N GLN A 3 17.56 17.01 -8.96
CA GLN A 3 18.95 17.45 -9.21
C GLN A 3 19.64 18.05 -7.97
N ALA A 4 18.96 18.18 -6.83
CA ALA A 4 19.46 18.96 -5.69
C ALA A 4 19.40 18.25 -4.33
N GLY A 5 18.63 17.15 -4.19
CA GLY A 5 18.36 16.54 -2.88
C GLY A 5 19.34 15.47 -2.41
N GLY A 6 20.11 14.86 -3.33
CA GLY A 6 20.97 13.70 -3.03
C GLY A 6 20.23 12.49 -2.42
N PHE A 7 20.96 11.40 -2.16
CA PHE A 7 20.49 10.23 -1.39
C PHE A 7 19.11 9.68 -1.79
N THR A 8 18.18 9.51 -0.84
CA THR A 8 16.83 8.99 -1.08
C THR A 8 15.94 10.00 -1.80
N ALA A 9 16.23 11.30 -1.71
CA ALA A 9 15.41 12.33 -2.35
C ALA A 9 15.45 12.24 -3.88
N THR A 10 16.60 11.88 -4.47
CA THR A 10 16.70 11.66 -5.92
C THR A 10 15.97 10.38 -6.34
N LYS A 11 16.10 9.29 -5.58
CA LYS A 11 15.34 8.04 -5.81
C LYS A 11 13.83 8.26 -5.76
N PHE A 12 13.36 9.07 -4.82
CA PHE A 12 11.94 9.41 -4.73
C PHE A 12 11.45 10.21 -5.95
N ALA A 13 12.25 11.17 -6.42
CA ALA A 13 11.93 11.92 -7.63
C ALA A 13 11.91 11.03 -8.89
N GLU A 14 12.84 10.08 -8.98
CA GLU A 14 12.87 9.08 -10.05
C GLU A 14 11.65 8.14 -10.00
N ALA A 15 11.32 7.61 -8.82
CA ALA A 15 10.13 6.78 -8.63
C ALA A 15 8.85 7.50 -9.06
N ARG A 16 8.71 8.80 -8.76
CA ARG A 16 7.59 9.63 -9.23
C ARG A 16 7.54 9.71 -10.75
N ALA A 17 8.68 9.90 -11.42
CA ALA A 17 8.75 9.97 -12.87
C ALA A 17 8.37 8.63 -13.52
N ILE A 18 8.86 7.52 -12.97
CA ILE A 18 8.50 6.16 -13.41
C ILE A 18 7.00 5.93 -13.26
N LEU A 19 6.42 6.19 -12.09
CA LEU A 19 4.98 6.00 -11.85
C LEU A 19 4.11 6.89 -12.75
N SER A 20 4.54 8.14 -13.01
CA SER A 20 3.83 9.03 -13.93
C SER A 20 3.84 8.50 -15.36
N ARG A 21 4.95 7.91 -15.82
CA ARG A 21 5.05 7.31 -17.15
C ARG A 21 4.20 6.04 -17.25
N MET A 22 4.31 5.14 -16.26
CA MET A 22 3.48 3.93 -16.18
C MET A 22 1.99 4.26 -16.21
N ARG A 23 1.58 5.36 -15.55
CA ARG A 23 0.20 5.85 -15.58
C ARG A 23 -0.23 6.29 -16.97
N SER A 24 0.57 7.11 -17.65
CA SER A 24 0.26 7.56 -19.01
C SER A 24 0.18 6.39 -20.00
N GLU A 25 1.10 5.43 -19.90
CA GLU A 25 1.15 4.25 -20.77
C GLU A 25 -0.08 3.35 -20.58
N VAL A 26 -0.49 3.07 -19.34
CA VAL A 26 -1.68 2.24 -19.07
C VAL A 26 -2.98 2.95 -19.43
N ASP A 27 -3.08 4.26 -19.22
CA ASP A 27 -4.25 5.06 -19.61
C ASP A 27 -4.41 5.10 -21.13
N ALA A 28 -3.30 5.21 -21.89
CA ALA A 28 -3.31 5.25 -23.35
C ALA A 28 -3.87 3.98 -24.01
N VAL A 29 -3.82 2.85 -23.30
CA VAL A 29 -4.36 1.56 -23.76
C VAL A 29 -5.66 1.18 -23.04
N GLY A 30 -6.28 2.09 -22.29
CA GLY A 30 -7.53 1.82 -21.56
C GLY A 30 -7.39 0.76 -20.46
N ALA A 31 -6.19 0.65 -19.90
CA ALA A 31 -5.79 -0.37 -18.91
C ALA A 31 -5.85 -1.82 -19.40
N ASP A 32 -5.71 -2.05 -20.71
CA ASP A 32 -5.59 -3.36 -21.33
C ASP A 32 -4.29 -4.08 -20.89
N PRO A 33 -4.39 -5.17 -20.09
CA PRO A 33 -3.23 -5.87 -19.54
C PRO A 33 -2.39 -6.60 -20.59
N ASP A 34 -2.98 -6.91 -21.76
CA ASP A 34 -2.25 -7.57 -22.87
C ASP A 34 -1.34 -6.59 -23.61
N LYS A 35 -1.56 -5.27 -23.45
CA LYS A 35 -0.72 -4.21 -24.02
C LYS A 35 0.25 -3.60 -23.02
N VAL A 36 -0.22 -3.33 -21.81
CA VAL A 36 0.59 -2.76 -20.72
C VAL A 36 0.25 -3.46 -19.41
N THR A 37 1.19 -4.24 -18.90
CA THR A 37 1.05 -4.90 -17.60
C THR A 37 1.67 -4.03 -16.50
N ASN A 38 0.83 -3.39 -15.69
CA ASN A 38 1.25 -2.69 -14.49
C ASN A 38 0.98 -3.59 -13.28
N TRP A 39 2.05 -4.23 -12.79
CA TRP A 39 2.02 -5.11 -11.64
C TRP A 39 2.34 -4.36 -10.35
N LEU A 40 1.49 -4.49 -9.34
CA LEU A 40 1.77 -4.03 -7.98
C LEU A 40 1.88 -5.20 -7.01
N SER A 41 3.00 -5.30 -6.30
CA SER A 41 3.19 -6.26 -5.21
C SER A 41 3.51 -5.57 -3.89
N PHE A 42 2.94 -6.08 -2.81
CA PHE A 42 3.11 -5.50 -1.47
C PHE A 42 2.75 -6.48 -0.35
N PRO A 43 3.35 -6.35 0.84
CA PRO A 43 2.99 -7.16 2.00
C PRO A 43 1.69 -6.68 2.67
N ALA A 44 0.96 -7.60 3.30
CA ALA A 44 -0.31 -7.34 3.99
C ALA A 44 -0.28 -6.22 5.04
N CYS A 45 0.85 -6.04 5.73
CA CYS A 45 0.95 -5.07 6.83
C CYS A 45 0.67 -3.63 6.39
N LEU A 46 0.90 -3.29 5.12
CA LEU A 46 0.58 -1.95 4.60
C LEU A 46 -0.94 -1.69 4.61
N CYS A 47 -1.77 -2.70 4.38
CA CYS A 47 -3.24 -2.56 4.42
C CYS A 47 -3.80 -2.33 5.83
N ALA A 48 -3.07 -2.72 6.88
CA ALA A 48 -3.42 -2.37 8.26
C ALA A 48 -3.22 -0.88 8.57
N THR A 49 -2.34 -0.20 7.82
CA THR A 49 -2.01 1.22 8.02
C THR A 49 -2.87 2.15 7.15
N GLY A 50 -2.67 3.48 7.28
CA GLY A 50 -3.27 4.47 6.38
C GLY A 50 -2.91 4.29 4.90
N THR A 51 -1.80 3.61 4.58
CA THR A 51 -1.38 3.38 3.18
C THR A 51 -2.34 2.50 2.40
N ARG A 52 -3.26 1.78 3.06
CA ARG A 52 -4.43 1.14 2.43
C ARG A 52 -5.12 2.02 1.38
N GLY A 53 -5.29 3.32 1.68
CA GLY A 53 -5.96 4.25 0.77
C GLY A 53 -5.29 4.35 -0.60
N PHE A 54 -3.95 4.26 -0.64
CA PHE A 54 -3.20 4.22 -1.90
C PHE A 54 -3.57 3.00 -2.73
N PHE A 55 -3.57 1.80 -2.16
CA PHE A 55 -3.89 0.57 -2.89
C PHE A 55 -5.33 0.59 -3.43
N VAL A 56 -6.29 1.01 -2.59
CA VAL A 56 -7.70 1.12 -2.99
C VAL A 56 -7.87 2.08 -4.16
N GLU A 57 -7.27 3.27 -4.10
CA GLU A 57 -7.35 4.25 -5.18
C GLU A 57 -6.60 3.80 -6.44
N ALA A 58 -5.45 3.15 -6.29
CA ALA A 58 -4.66 2.65 -7.40
C ALA A 58 -5.44 1.60 -8.23
N VAL A 59 -6.20 0.72 -7.55
CA VAL A 59 -7.08 -0.26 -8.19
C VAL A 59 -8.31 0.39 -8.82
N LYS A 60 -9.02 1.26 -8.07
CA LYS A 60 -10.21 1.97 -8.59
C LYS A 60 -9.92 2.76 -9.86
N ARG A 61 -8.73 3.39 -9.92
CA ARG A 61 -8.29 4.19 -11.06
C ARG A 61 -7.60 3.37 -12.15
N LYS A 62 -7.62 2.03 -12.06
CA LYS A 62 -6.96 1.09 -12.98
C LYS A 62 -5.50 1.43 -13.28
N MET A 63 -4.78 1.96 -12.29
CA MET A 63 -3.36 2.28 -12.42
C MET A 63 -2.50 1.02 -12.51
N PHE A 64 -2.93 -0.04 -11.82
CA PHE A 64 -2.36 -1.37 -11.85
C PHE A 64 -3.44 -2.38 -12.21
N ASN A 65 -3.09 -3.38 -13.00
CA ASN A 65 -4.00 -4.42 -13.49
C ASN A 65 -3.62 -5.82 -13.02
N VAL A 66 -2.48 -5.97 -12.35
CA VAL A 66 -2.09 -7.20 -11.63
C VAL A 66 -1.74 -6.84 -10.20
N LEU A 67 -2.34 -7.54 -9.23
CA LEU A 67 -2.01 -7.42 -7.81
C LEU A 67 -1.45 -8.75 -7.29
N SER A 68 -0.31 -8.68 -6.60
CA SER A 68 0.25 -9.83 -5.89
C SER A 68 0.58 -9.46 -4.46
N THR A 69 -0.09 -10.08 -3.51
CA THR A 69 0.03 -9.74 -2.08
C THR A 69 -0.15 -10.99 -1.23
N THR A 70 0.15 -10.89 0.06
CA THR A 70 -0.02 -11.99 1.01
C THR A 70 -1.47 -12.04 1.53
N CYS A 71 -1.89 -13.21 2.04
CA CYS A 71 -3.27 -13.48 2.46
C CYS A 71 -3.82 -12.44 3.47
N GLY A 72 -2.99 -11.95 4.39
CA GLY A 72 -3.39 -10.95 5.39
C GLY A 72 -3.95 -9.64 4.80
N THR A 73 -3.70 -9.35 3.52
CA THR A 73 -4.32 -8.18 2.85
C THR A 73 -5.83 -8.31 2.83
N LEU A 74 -6.37 -9.51 2.55
CA LEU A 74 -7.81 -9.75 2.55
C LEU A 74 -8.38 -9.58 3.95
N ASP A 75 -7.72 -10.14 4.96
CA ASP A 75 -8.15 -10.08 6.35
C ASP A 75 -8.23 -8.63 6.85
N HIS A 76 -7.16 -7.85 6.63
CA HIS A 76 -7.12 -6.44 7.03
C HIS A 76 -8.08 -5.58 6.23
N ASP A 77 -8.21 -5.78 4.92
CA ASP A 77 -9.08 -4.97 4.07
C ASP A 77 -10.56 -5.16 4.43
N ILE A 78 -10.98 -6.42 4.63
CA ILE A 78 -12.33 -6.77 5.08
C ILE A 78 -12.58 -6.24 6.49
N ALA A 79 -11.69 -6.52 7.46
CA ALA A 79 -11.86 -6.06 8.84
C ALA A 79 -12.02 -4.54 8.92
N ARG A 80 -11.23 -3.79 8.14
CA ARG A 80 -11.29 -2.32 8.08
C ARG A 80 -12.50 -1.75 7.36
N ALA A 81 -13.24 -2.56 6.60
CA ALA A 81 -14.55 -2.16 6.09
C ALA A 81 -15.62 -2.14 7.19
N TYR A 82 -15.43 -2.88 8.29
CA TYR A 82 -16.40 -3.00 9.38
C TYR A 82 -16.00 -2.29 10.69
N LYS A 83 -14.69 -2.18 10.97
CA LYS A 83 -14.18 -1.64 12.23
C LYS A 83 -12.95 -0.76 12.02
N HIS A 84 -12.73 0.17 12.94
CA HIS A 84 -11.53 1.00 12.94
C HIS A 84 -10.33 0.24 13.47
N TYR A 85 -9.18 0.49 12.84
CA TYR A 85 -7.87 0.15 13.40
C TYR A 85 -7.35 1.40 14.11
N TYR A 86 -6.66 1.20 15.22
CA TYR A 86 -6.21 2.30 16.09
C TYR A 86 -4.70 2.49 15.97
N HIS A 87 -4.21 3.63 16.45
CA HIS A 87 -2.78 3.85 16.56
C HIS A 87 -2.32 3.33 17.93
N GLY A 88 -1.39 2.38 17.92
CA GLY A 88 -0.75 1.83 19.10
C GLY A 88 0.68 2.31 19.27
N SER A 89 1.50 1.50 19.93
CA SER A 89 2.94 1.72 20.09
C SER A 89 3.68 0.39 19.94
N PHE A 90 4.93 0.46 19.48
CA PHE A 90 5.81 -0.71 19.40
C PHE A 90 6.18 -1.25 20.79
N GLU A 91 6.13 -0.39 21.82
CA GLU A 91 6.57 -0.68 23.19
C GLU A 91 5.43 -1.17 24.10
N LEU A 92 4.26 -1.53 23.54
CA LEU A 92 3.15 -2.07 24.33
C LEU A 92 3.46 -3.49 24.81
N ASP A 93 3.04 -3.83 26.03
CA ASP A 93 3.17 -5.18 26.58
C ASP A 93 2.13 -6.13 25.98
N ASP A 94 2.60 -7.16 25.28
CA ASP A 94 1.73 -8.15 24.65
C ASP A 94 0.92 -8.98 25.67
N VAL A 95 1.39 -9.12 26.92
CA VAL A 95 0.63 -9.79 27.99
C VAL A 95 -0.61 -8.97 28.35
N GLU A 96 -0.43 -7.66 28.53
CA GLU A 96 -1.54 -6.74 28.81
C GLU A 96 -2.51 -6.66 27.63
N LEU A 97 -2.01 -6.55 26.39
CA LEU A 97 -2.85 -6.57 25.19
C LEU A 97 -3.68 -7.85 25.10
N GLY A 98 -3.09 -8.99 25.45
CA GLY A 98 -3.79 -10.28 25.52
C GLY A 98 -4.96 -10.27 26.52
N HIS A 99 -4.80 -9.63 27.69
CA HIS A 99 -5.89 -9.47 28.66
C HIS A 99 -7.04 -8.59 28.15
N HIS A 100 -6.76 -7.68 27.22
CA HIS A 100 -7.74 -6.80 26.58
C HIS A 100 -8.24 -7.30 25.22
N GLU A 101 -7.85 -8.51 24.80
CA GLU A 101 -8.19 -9.10 23.50
C GLU A 101 -7.79 -8.21 22.31
N LEU A 102 -6.67 -7.49 22.46
CA LEU A 102 -6.13 -6.62 21.43
C LEU A 102 -5.00 -7.30 20.66
N MET A 103 -5.12 -7.33 19.35
CA MET A 103 -4.08 -7.86 18.46
C MET A 103 -3.22 -6.71 17.94
N ARG A 104 -1.89 -6.82 18.08
CA ARG A 104 -0.93 -5.81 17.64
C ARG A 104 -0.30 -6.14 16.30
N LEU A 105 -0.19 -5.13 15.43
CA LEU A 105 0.59 -5.20 14.19
C LEU A 105 1.53 -3.99 14.09
N GLY A 106 2.71 -4.11 14.72
CA GLY A 106 3.65 -2.98 14.84
C GLY A 106 3.11 -1.96 15.84
N ASN A 107 2.80 -0.75 15.37
CA ASN A 107 2.14 0.31 16.15
C ASN A 107 0.69 0.55 15.68
N VAL A 108 0.04 -0.50 15.21
CA VAL A 108 -1.37 -0.55 14.84
C VAL A 108 -2.07 -1.59 15.71
#